data_AF-A0A149V9T0-F1
#
_entry.id   AF-A0A149V9T0-F1
#
_cell.length_a   1.000
_cell.length_b   1.000
_cell.length_c   1.000
_cell.angle_alpha   90.00
_cell.angle_beta   90.00
_cell.angle_gamma   90.00
#
_symmetry.space_group_name_H-M   'P 1'
#
loop_
_entity.id
_entity.type
_entity.pdbx_description
1 polymer ?
#
loop_
_entity_poly.entity_id
_entity_poly.type
_entity_poly.pdbx_seq_one_letter_code
_entity_poly.pdbx_strand_id
1 'polypeptide(L)'
;MSQSIVLGGGCFWCMEAVFRDMAGILSIAPGYAGGHTAEPTYKQVCTGQTGHAEVIRLEFDPSVIGYEDVLRIFFTLHNPTTLNRQGDDIGTQYRSAIFYADDVQKNAALTV
;
A
#
# COMPACT_ATOMS: atom_id res chain seq x y z
N MET A 1 13.59 -15.99 5.14
CA MET A 1 13.66 -15.18 3.90
C MET A 1 12.56 -14.15 4.01
N SER A 2 12.84 -12.86 3.83
CA SER A 2 11.81 -11.83 3.86
C SER A 2 10.98 -11.85 2.58
N GLN A 3 9.74 -11.37 2.68
CA GLN A 3 8.87 -11.07 1.55
C GLN A 3 8.54 -9.58 1.53
N SER A 4 8.12 -9.07 0.37
CA SER A 4 7.72 -7.67 0.22
C SER A 4 6.42 -7.52 -0.54
N ILE A 5 5.66 -6.47 -0.22
CA ILE A 5 4.43 -6.08 -0.89
C ILE A 5 4.30 -4.56 -0.91
N VAL A 6 3.66 -4.03 -1.96
CA VAL A 6 3.38 -2.59 -2.08
C VAL A 6 1.87 -2.37 -2.01
N LEU A 7 1.43 -1.58 -1.04
CA LEU A 7 0.02 -1.36 -0.71
C LEU A 7 -0.31 0.13 -0.72
N GLY A 8 -1.43 0.49 -1.35
CA GLY A 8 -2.01 1.84 -1.36
C GLY A 8 -3.41 1.81 -0.72
N GLY A 9 -3.67 2.67 0.24
CA GLY A 9 -4.91 2.65 1.02
C GLY A 9 -5.28 4.00 1.61
N GLY A 10 -4.84 5.10 0.98
CA GLY A 10 -4.97 6.47 1.48
C GLY A 10 -3.61 7.05 1.86
N CYS A 11 -3.60 7.97 2.82
CA CYS A 11 -2.37 8.62 3.30
C CYS A 11 -1.35 7.58 3.78
N PHE A 12 -0.17 7.57 3.16
CA PHE A 12 0.89 6.62 3.49
C PHE A 12 1.44 6.72 4.94
N TRP A 13 1.34 7.88 5.59
CA TRP A 13 1.76 8.08 6.99
C TRP A 13 0.84 7.33 7.95
N CYS A 14 -0.46 7.34 7.66
CA CYS A 14 -1.45 6.61 8.45
C CYS A 14 -1.22 5.10 8.35
N MET A 15 -0.95 4.60 7.14
CA MET A 15 -0.66 3.18 6.95
C MET A 15 0.67 2.78 7.60
N GLU A 16 1.73 3.56 7.38
CA GLU A 16 3.05 3.31 7.97
C GLU A 16 2.98 3.23 9.50
N ALA A 17 2.27 4.16 10.14
CA ALA A 17 2.14 4.20 11.59
C ALA A 17 1.53 2.92 12.17
N VAL A 18 0.58 2.30 11.47
CA VAL A 18 -0.06 1.07 11.93
C VAL A 18 0.88 -0.13 11.82
N PHE A 19 1.60 -0.28 10.71
CA PHE A 19 2.46 -1.43 10.49
C PHE A 19 3.78 -1.36 11.27
N ARG A 20 4.25 -0.17 11.64
CA ARG A 20 5.58 0.06 12.22
C ARG A 20 5.90 -0.82 13.44
N ASP A 21 4.92 -1.03 14.31
CA ASP A 21 5.12 -1.75 15.57
C ASP A 21 4.59 -3.20 15.52
N MET A 22 4.21 -3.70 14.35
CA MET A 22 3.70 -5.06 14.19
C MET A 22 4.81 -6.10 14.17
N ALA A 23 4.61 -7.19 14.91
CA ALA A 23 5.53 -8.32 14.91
C ALA A 23 5.70 -8.90 13.50
N GLY A 24 6.96 -9.11 13.09
CA GLY A 24 7.30 -9.65 11.78
C GLY A 24 7.47 -8.59 10.69
N ILE A 25 7.12 -7.33 10.92
CA ILE A 25 7.48 -6.24 10.01
C ILE A 25 8.96 -5.91 10.17
N LEU A 26 9.70 -5.92 9.07
CA LEU A 26 11.15 -5.70 9.02
C LEU A 26 11.50 -4.29 8.56
N SER A 27 10.79 -3.78 7.56
CA SER A 27 10.96 -2.41 7.07
C SER A 27 9.70 -1.88 6.39
N ILE A 28 9.54 -0.56 6.41
CA ILE A 28 8.45 0.15 5.74
C ILE A 28 9.04 1.34 4.99
N ALA A 29 8.71 1.48 3.72
CA ALA A 29 9.12 2.62 2.90
C ALA A 29 7.90 3.28 2.25
N PRO A 30 7.49 4.49 2.69
CA PRO A 30 6.51 5.30 1.98
C PRO A 30 7.01 5.70 0.59
N GLY A 31 6.12 5.73 -0.39
CA GLY A 31 6.48 6.07 -1.76
C GLY A 31 5.29 6.25 -2.70
N TYR A 32 5.58 6.23 -4.00
CA TYR A 32 4.61 6.45 -5.06
C TYR A 32 4.68 5.33 -6.11
N ALA A 33 3.53 4.72 -6.45
CA ALA A 33 3.48 3.63 -7.43
C ALA A 33 2.22 3.66 -8.30
N GLY A 34 2.25 2.95 -9.43
CA GLY A 34 1.11 2.77 -10.32
C GLY A 34 0.76 3.97 -11.21
N GLY A 35 1.63 4.97 -11.28
CA GLY A 35 1.55 6.10 -12.20
C GLY A 35 2.55 6.01 -13.36
N HIS A 36 2.63 7.09 -14.13
CA HIS A 36 3.40 7.16 -15.37
C HIS A 36 4.53 8.21 -15.35
N THR A 37 4.54 9.12 -14.38
CA THR A 37 5.64 10.08 -14.21
C THR A 37 6.84 9.42 -13.54
N ALA A 38 8.02 9.51 -14.15
CA ALA A 38 9.26 9.04 -13.53
C ALA A 38 9.69 9.97 -12.38
N GLU A 39 10.21 9.38 -11.29
CA GLU A 39 10.76 10.10 -10.12
C GLU A 39 9.91 11.30 -9.65
N PRO A 40 8.61 11.10 -9.37
CA PRO A 40 7.71 12.20 -9.03
C PRO A 40 8.04 12.78 -7.65
N THR A 41 7.93 14.09 -7.52
CA THR A 41 7.93 14.77 -6.21
C THR A 41 6.55 14.70 -5.55
N TYR A 42 6.49 14.84 -4.23
CA TYR A 42 5.23 14.92 -3.48
C TYR A 42 4.26 15.95 -4.07
N LYS A 43 4.76 17.15 -4.37
CA LYS A 43 3.97 18.23 -4.97
C LYS A 43 3.36 17.84 -6.31
N GLN A 44 4.09 17.10 -7.16
CA GLN A 44 3.54 16.61 -8.43
C GLN A 44 2.45 15.57 -8.19
N VAL A 45 2.63 14.65 -7.24
CA VAL A 45 1.62 13.63 -6.90
C VAL A 45 0.33 14.28 -6.38
N CYS A 46 0.43 15.30 -5.52
CA CYS A 46 -0.73 16.02 -5.00
C CYS A 46 -1.59 16.70 -6.10
N THR A 47 -1.05 16.92 -7.30
CA THR A 47 -1.85 17.43 -8.44
C THR A 47 -2.79 16.39 -9.03
N GLY A 48 -2.60 15.10 -8.72
CA GLY A 48 -3.31 13.97 -9.33
C GLY A 48 -2.88 13.65 -10.77
N GLN A 49 -2.00 14.44 -11.38
CA GLN A 49 -1.63 14.29 -12.80
C GLN A 49 -0.63 13.17 -13.05
N THR A 50 0.13 12.74 -12.04
CA THR A 50 1.18 11.71 -12.22
C THR A 50 0.63 10.29 -12.34
N GLY A 51 -0.64 10.09 -11.96
CA GLY A 51 -1.30 8.79 -11.89
C GLY A 51 -0.83 7.90 -10.73
N HIS A 52 0.16 8.32 -9.93
CA HIS A 52 0.65 7.51 -8.81
C HIS A 52 -0.35 7.47 -7.66
N ALA A 53 -0.37 6.36 -6.94
CA ALA A 53 -0.95 6.24 -5.60
C ALA A 53 0.14 6.52 -4.56
N GLU A 54 -0.24 7.10 -3.43
CA GLU A 54 0.52 6.98 -2.19
C GLU A 54 0.48 5.51 -1.74
N VAL A 55 1.67 4.97 -1.49
CA VAL A 55 1.83 3.57 -1.12
C VAL A 55 2.87 3.42 -0.01
N ILE A 56 2.84 2.26 0.65
CA ILE A 56 3.95 1.76 1.46
C ILE A 56 4.49 0.48 0.82
N ARG A 57 5.82 0.36 0.74
CA ARG A 57 6.49 -0.94 0.54
C ARG A 57 6.75 -1.54 1.90
N LEU A 58 6.10 -2.65 2.20
CA LEU A 58 6.32 -3.44 3.40
C LEU A 58 7.28 -4.57 3.10
N GLU A 59 8.29 -4.74 3.95
CA GLU A 59 9.09 -5.96 4.03
C GLU A 59 8.80 -6.64 5.35
N PHE A 60 8.53 -7.95 5.31
CA PHE A 60 8.11 -8.72 6.47
C PHE A 60 8.71 -10.13 6.48
N ASP A 61 8.77 -10.73 7.66
CA ASP A 61 9.16 -12.12 7.86
C ASP A 61 7.93 -13.04 7.78
N PRO A 62 7.79 -13.84 6.71
CA PRO A 62 6.65 -14.75 6.53
C PRO A 62 6.59 -15.88 7.55
N SER A 63 7.65 -16.09 8.35
CA SER A 63 7.62 -17.04 9.47
C SER A 63 6.94 -16.46 10.73
N VAL A 64 6.76 -15.14 10.79
CA VAL A 64 6.13 -14.43 11.92
C VAL A 64 4.75 -13.90 11.53
N ILE A 65 4.61 -13.33 10.34
CA ILE A 65 3.33 -12.82 9.81
C ILE A 65 3.13 -13.26 8.36
N GLY A 66 2.02 -13.95 8.08
CA GLY A 66 1.72 -14.45 6.74
C GLY A 66 1.31 -13.33 5.78
N TYR A 67 1.51 -13.54 4.48
CA TYR A 67 1.10 -12.59 3.43
C TYR A 67 -0.41 -12.27 3.48
N GLU A 68 -1.26 -13.29 3.67
CA GLU A 68 -2.71 -13.08 3.80
C GLU A 68 -3.07 -12.25 5.04
N ASP A 69 -2.34 -12.41 6.14
CA ASP A 69 -2.60 -11.63 7.35
C ASP A 69 -2.22 -10.17 7.16
N VAL A 70 -1.11 -9.89 6.45
CA VAL A 70 -0.76 -8.53 6.01
C VAL A 70 -1.91 -7.92 5.18
N LEU A 71 -2.50 -8.69 4.25
CA LEU A 71 -3.63 -8.22 3.45
C LEU A 71 -4.91 -8.01 4.26
N ARG A 72 -5.24 -8.93 5.18
CA ARG A 72 -6.38 -8.78 6.09
C ARG A 72 -6.23 -7.53 6.94
N ILE A 73 -5.05 -7.30 7.51
CA ILE A 73 -4.75 -6.07 8.24
C ILE A 73 -4.98 -4.88 7.32
N PHE A 74 -4.36 -4.84 6.13
CA PHE A 74 -4.54 -3.76 5.16
C PHE A 74 -6.02 -3.43 4.89
N PHE A 75 -6.88 -4.42 4.69
CA PHE A 75 -8.31 -4.21 4.47
C PHE A 75 -9.06 -3.67 5.71
N THR A 76 -8.54 -3.85 6.91
CA THR A 76 -9.10 -3.22 8.13
C THR A 76 -8.67 -1.76 8.30
N LEU A 77 -7.57 -1.33 7.68
CA LEU A 77 -7.01 0.02 7.88
C LEU A 77 -7.67 1.09 7.03
N HIS A 78 -8.36 0.68 5.96
CA HIS A 78 -8.94 1.63 5.03
C HIS A 78 -10.29 1.18 4.49
N ASN A 79 -11.00 2.08 3.81
CA ASN A 79 -12.21 1.72 3.08
C ASN A 79 -11.85 1.37 1.63
N PRO A 80 -11.83 0.08 1.23
CA PRO A 80 -11.47 -0.31 -0.14
C PRO A 80 -12.59 -0.06 -1.16
N THR A 81 -13.76 0.43 -0.72
CA THR A 81 -14.94 0.65 -1.58
C THR A 81 -15.10 2.10 -2.04
N THR A 82 -14.33 3.03 -1.48
CA THR A 82 -14.35 4.44 -1.89
C THR A 82 -13.39 4.69 -3.03
N LEU A 83 -13.94 4.99 -4.21
CA LEU A 83 -13.15 5.30 -5.39
C LEU A 83 -12.35 6.59 -5.20
N ASN A 84 -11.02 6.52 -5.40
CA ASN A 84 -10.10 7.67 -5.40
C ASN A 84 -10.23 8.56 -4.16
N ARG A 85 -10.44 7.94 -3.00
CA ARG A 85 -10.67 8.65 -1.74
C ARG A 85 -10.44 7.73 -0.56
N GLN A 86 -9.90 8.28 0.51
CA GLN A 86 -9.92 7.66 1.83
C GLN A 86 -10.21 8.70 2.92
N GLY A 87 -11.30 8.52 3.66
CA GLY A 87 -11.73 9.53 4.64
C GLY A 87 -11.93 10.91 3.99
N ASP A 88 -11.25 11.93 4.49
CA ASP A 88 -11.27 13.29 3.92
C ASP A 88 -10.16 13.54 2.88
N ASP A 89 -9.28 12.56 2.67
CA ASP A 89 -8.24 12.61 1.63
C ASP A 89 -8.84 12.21 0.28
N ILE A 90 -9.08 13.20 -0.59
CA ILE A 90 -9.74 13.04 -1.89
C ILE A 90 -8.71 13.21 -3.01
N GLY A 91 -8.63 12.21 -3.90
CA GLY A 91 -7.72 12.22 -5.05
C GLY A 91 -7.32 10.82 -5.50
N THR A 92 -6.96 10.69 -6.78
CA THR A 92 -6.51 9.42 -7.37
C THR A 92 -5.28 8.84 -6.66
N GLN A 93 -4.48 9.71 -6.02
CA GLN A 93 -3.34 9.31 -5.21
C GLN A 93 -3.73 8.56 -3.93
N TYR A 94 -4.98 8.66 -3.46
CA TYR A 94 -5.45 7.99 -2.25
C TYR A 94 -6.29 6.74 -2.54
N ARG A 95 -6.26 6.24 -3.79
CA ARG A 95 -7.00 5.03 -4.18
C ARG A 95 -6.49 3.80 -3.44
N SER A 96 -7.40 2.87 -3.15
CA SER A 96 -7.04 1.51 -2.74
C SER A 96 -6.34 0.77 -3.89
N ALA A 97 -5.19 0.16 -3.62
CA ALA A 97 -4.41 -0.58 -4.60
C ALA A 97 -3.48 -1.61 -3.93
N ILE A 98 -3.31 -2.77 -4.58
CA ILE A 98 -2.31 -3.79 -4.23
C ILE A 98 -1.43 -3.98 -5.46
N PHE A 99 -0.12 -3.78 -5.32
CA PHE A 99 0.86 -4.02 -6.39
C PHE A 99 1.66 -5.28 -6.05
N TYR A 100 1.21 -6.41 -6.58
CA TYR A 100 1.82 -7.72 -6.39
C TYR A 100 3.10 -7.88 -7.23
N ALA A 101 4.06 -8.66 -6.73
CA ALA A 101 5.31 -8.94 -7.42
C ALA A 101 5.23 -10.18 -8.35
N ASP A 102 4.32 -11.10 -8.07
CA ASP A 102 4.18 -12.36 -8.79
C ASP A 102 2.72 -12.88 -8.78
N ASP A 103 2.47 -13.97 -9.51
CA ASP A 103 1.15 -14.59 -9.62
C ASP A 103 0.66 -15.22 -8.31
N VAL A 104 1.57 -15.60 -7.40
CA VAL A 104 1.20 -16.16 -6.09
C VAL A 104 0.56 -15.07 -5.24
N GLN A 105 1.23 -13.91 -5.15
CA GLN A 105 0.70 -12.73 -4.47
C GLN A 105 -0.60 -12.23 -5.12
N LYS A 106 -0.65 -12.20 -6.46
CA LYS A 106 -1.88 -11.83 -7.18
C LYS A 106 -3.06 -12.71 -6.78
N ASN A 107 -2.89 -14.03 -6.80
CA ASN A 107 -3.96 -14.96 -6.49
C ASN A 107 -4.44 -14.82 -5.04
N ALA A 108 -3.52 -14.66 -4.10
CA ALA A 108 -3.85 -14.39 -2.70
C ALA A 108 -4.61 -13.06 -2.56
N ALA A 109 -4.14 -11.98 -3.20
CA ALA A 109 -4.79 -10.67 -3.17
C ALA A 109 -6.21 -10.65 -3.77
N LEU A 110 -6.53 -11.56 -4.69
CA LEU A 110 -7.86 -11.71 -5.28
C LEU A 110 -8.81 -12.58 -4.43
N THR A 111 -8.30 -13.25 -3.41
CA THR A 111 -9.04 -14.24 -2.62
C THR A 111 -9.33 -13.76 -1.19
N VAL A 112 -8.41 -12.99 -0.59
CA VAL A 112 -8.57 -12.39 0.75
C VAL A 112 -9.68 -11.35 0.74
#